data_AF-A0A127PC25-F1
#
_entry.id   AF-A0A127PC25-F1
#
_cell.length_a   1.000
_cell.length_b   1.000
_cell.length_c   1.000
_cell.angle_alpha   90.00
_cell.angle_beta   90.00
_cell.angle_gamma   90.00
#
_symmetry.space_group_name_H-M   'P 1'
#
loop_
_entity.id
_entity.type
_entity.pdbx_description
1 polymer ?
#
loop_
_entity_poly.entity_id
_entity_poly.type
_entity_poly.pdbx_seq_one_letter_code
_entity_poly.pdbx_strand_id
1 'polypeptide(L)'
;MAIWIDLGVYDTRLSLIVTYLLTTLSTIIWLSIPAFQRVPREVEEAATIDGYGPYVVFWRIALPIASKTLLGGVVFSFVLVWNELMMALTLTSQQAATLPVIAATFTSMGQEVPWGVVNASTVLLALPPLVFLGLLSQLLNSMLKHR
;
A
#
# COMPACT_ATOMS: atom_id res chain seq x y z
N MET A 1 -5.65 -0.38 20.39
CA MET A 1 -7.10 -0.38 20.68
C MET A 1 -7.46 0.68 21.71
N ALA A 2 -6.92 0.64 22.94
CA ALA A 2 -7.21 1.60 24.01
C ALA A 2 -7.10 3.08 23.55
N ILE A 3 -5.97 3.47 22.96
CA ILE A 3 -5.75 4.83 22.44
C ILE A 3 -6.86 5.29 21.48
N TRP A 4 -7.33 4.40 20.58
CA TRP A 4 -8.39 4.74 19.62
C TRP A 4 -9.77 4.87 20.26
N ILE A 5 -10.03 4.09 21.31
CA ILE A 5 -11.26 4.17 22.11
C ILE A 5 -11.26 5.47 22.91
N ASP A 6 -10.15 5.80 23.57
CA ASP A 6 -10.00 7.02 24.38
C ASP A 6 -10.15 8.28 23.52
N LEU A 7 -9.71 8.24 22.27
CA LEU A 7 -9.88 9.32 21.28
C LEU A 7 -11.27 9.32 20.60
N GLY A 8 -12.13 8.34 20.87
CA GLY A 8 -13.48 8.26 20.29
C GLY A 8 -13.53 7.93 18.79
N VAL A 9 -12.46 7.39 18.22
CA VAL A 9 -12.32 7.08 16.78
C VAL A 9 -12.12 5.59 16.50
N TYR A 10 -12.51 4.74 17.45
CA TYR A 10 -12.56 3.28 17.27
C TYR A 10 -13.62 2.88 16.21
N ASP A 11 -13.36 1.77 15.50
CA ASP A 11 -14.20 1.29 14.38
C ASP A 11 -14.39 2.33 13.26
N THR A 12 -13.35 3.13 13.00
CA THR A 12 -13.34 4.10 11.89
C THR A 12 -12.29 3.75 10.84
N ARG A 13 -12.52 4.21 9.60
CA ARG A 13 -11.50 4.11 8.55
C ARG A 13 -10.22 4.87 8.89
N LEU A 14 -10.33 5.94 9.68
CA LEU A 14 -9.19 6.76 10.08
C LEU A 14 -8.26 5.99 11.03
N SER A 15 -8.80 5.30 12.04
CA SER A 15 -7.97 4.48 12.95
C SER A 15 -7.25 3.36 12.20
N LEU A 16 -7.89 2.76 11.19
CA LEU A 16 -7.25 1.79 10.31
C LEU A 16 -6.11 2.41 9.49
N ILE A 17 -6.38 3.50 8.76
CA ILE A 17 -5.39 4.15 7.89
C ILE A 17 -4.14 4.53 8.69
N VAL A 18 -4.33 5.16 9.85
CA VAL A 18 -3.19 5.61 10.66
C VAL A 18 -2.42 4.41 11.23
N THR A 19 -3.10 3.38 11.74
CA THR A 19 -2.40 2.21 12.27
C THR A 19 -1.65 1.47 11.16
N TYR A 20 -2.26 1.32 9.99
CA TYR A 20 -1.67 0.69 8.81
C TYR A 20 -0.44 1.46 8.32
N LEU A 21 -0.52 2.79 8.28
CA LEU A 21 0.62 3.62 7.94
C LEU A 21 1.76 3.42 8.93
N LEU A 22 1.50 3.50 10.24
CA LEU A 22 2.53 3.40 11.27
C LEU A 22 3.26 2.05 11.24
N THR A 23 2.54 0.95 10.99
CA THR A 23 3.15 -0.39 10.94
C THR A 23 3.90 -0.67 9.64
N THR A 24 3.47 -0.08 8.53
CA THR A 24 4.07 -0.35 7.21
C THR A 24 5.11 0.67 6.77
N LEU A 25 5.17 1.85 7.43
CA LEU A 25 6.06 2.94 7.07
C LEU A 25 7.52 2.52 7.00
N SER A 26 8.00 1.75 7.98
CA SER A 26 9.39 1.28 8.01
C SER A 26 9.72 0.42 6.77
N THR A 27 8.83 -0.49 6.43
CA THR A 27 8.97 -1.35 5.25
C THR A 27 8.92 -0.55 3.95
N ILE A 28 8.02 0.42 3.83
CA ILE A 28 7.91 1.31 2.67
C ILE A 28 9.20 2.11 2.47
N ILE A 29 9.73 2.71 3.55
CA ILE A 29 10.99 3.45 3.50
C ILE A 29 12.12 2.53 3.06
N TRP A 30 12.24 1.36 3.67
CA TRP A 30 13.28 0.40 3.33
C TRP A 30 13.23 -0.04 1.86
N LEU A 31 12.04 -0.32 1.32
CA LEU A 31 11.84 -0.65 -0.10
C LEU A 31 12.13 0.52 -1.04
N SER A 32 12.04 1.75 -0.55
CA SER A 32 12.29 2.96 -1.34
C SER A 32 13.78 3.29 -1.46
N ILE A 33 14.62 2.87 -0.51
CA ILE A 33 16.06 3.20 -0.50
C ILE A 33 16.76 2.80 -1.82
N PRO A 34 16.63 1.56 -2.33
CA PRO A 34 17.31 1.16 -3.57
C PRO A 34 16.84 1.94 -4.80
N ALA A 35 15.61 2.47 -4.78
CA ALA A 35 15.08 3.27 -5.88
C ALA A 35 15.80 4.62 -5.98
N PHE A 36 16.05 5.27 -4.84
CA PHE A 36 16.78 6.54 -4.80
C PHE A 36 18.30 6.36 -4.95
N GLN A 37 18.87 5.24 -4.48
CA GLN A 37 20.30 4.95 -4.70
C GLN A 37 20.68 4.80 -6.18
N ARG A 38 19.72 4.53 -7.06
CA ARG A 38 19.94 4.43 -8.51
C ARG A 38 19.92 5.79 -9.21
N VAL A 39 19.52 6.87 -8.53
CA VAL A 39 19.55 8.21 -9.10
C VAL A 39 21.02 8.65 -9.24
N PRO A 40 21.50 9.01 -10.45
CA PRO A 40 22.88 9.45 -10.62
C PRO A 40 23.12 10.76 -9.87
N ARG A 41 24.10 10.76 -8.96
CA ARG A 41 24.46 11.95 -8.16
C ARG A 41 24.84 13.15 -9.03
N GLU A 42 25.48 12.90 -10.16
CA GLU A 42 25.90 13.93 -11.12
C GLU A 42 24.73 14.81 -11.60
N VAL A 43 23.52 14.24 -11.74
CA VAL A 43 22.33 14.99 -12.18
C VAL A 43 21.79 15.88 -11.05
N GLU A 44 21.87 15.42 -9.80
CA GLU A 44 21.49 16.21 -8.62
C GLU A 44 22.49 17.34 -8.36
N GLU A 45 23.79 17.05 -8.52
CA GLU A 45 24.87 18.03 -8.40
C GLU A 45 24.78 19.10 -9.49
N ALA A 46 24.52 18.73 -10.74
CA ALA A 46 24.31 19.67 -11.84
C ALA A 46 23.16 20.64 -11.55
N ALA A 47 22.02 20.14 -11.06
CA ALA A 47 20.89 20.99 -10.70
C ALA A 47 21.19 21.92 -9.52
N THR A 48 22.04 21.47 -8.58
CA THR A 48 22.49 22.31 -7.47
C THR A 48 23.41 23.43 -7.97
N ILE A 49 24.28 23.15 -8.95
CA ILE A 49 25.13 24.15 -9.62
C ILE A 49 24.27 25.18 -10.39
N ASP A 50 23.17 24.74 -10.99
CA ASP A 50 22.18 25.60 -11.65
C ASP A 50 21.36 26.47 -10.66
N GLY A 51 21.62 26.36 -9.34
CA GLY A 51 20.98 27.17 -8.30
C GLY A 51 19.65 26.62 -7.80
N TYR A 52 19.27 25.39 -8.14
CA TYR A 52 18.06 24.77 -7.61
C TYR A 52 18.25 24.33 -6.15
N GLY A 53 17.25 24.63 -5.31
CA GLY A 53 17.21 24.16 -3.92
C GLY A 53 16.87 22.67 -3.79
N PRO A 54 17.13 22.05 -2.62
CA PRO A 54 17.01 20.60 -2.41
C PRO A 54 15.60 20.05 -2.64
N TYR A 55 14.56 20.82 -2.31
CA TYR A 55 13.17 20.43 -2.58
C TYR A 55 12.88 20.33 -4.08
N VAL A 56 13.42 21.26 -4.88
CA VAL A 56 13.23 21.25 -6.34
C VAL A 56 13.97 20.07 -6.95
N VAL A 57 15.22 19.83 -6.51
CA VAL A 57 16.01 18.66 -6.93
C VAL A 57 15.26 17.36 -6.61
N PHE A 58 14.72 17.22 -5.39
CA PHE A 58 13.95 16.04 -5.02
C PHE A 58 12.71 15.83 -5.91
N TRP A 59 11.81 16.82 -5.99
CA TRP A 59 10.52 16.65 -6.65
C TRP A 59 10.62 16.63 -8.18
N ARG A 60 11.57 17.35 -8.78
CA ARG A 60 11.71 17.45 -10.24
C ARG A 60 12.74 16.52 -10.85
N ILE A 61 13.67 15.99 -10.07
CA ILE A 61 14.79 15.19 -10.59
C ILE A 61 14.80 13.81 -9.93
N ALA A 62 15.06 13.74 -8.63
CA ALA A 62 15.24 12.46 -7.94
C ALA A 62 13.97 11.61 -7.97
N LEU A 63 12.82 12.18 -7.63
CA LEU A 63 11.55 11.46 -7.56
C LEU A 63 11.08 10.95 -8.93
N PRO A 64 11.08 11.72 -10.03
CA PRO A 64 10.71 11.20 -11.35
C PRO A 64 11.63 10.08 -11.83
N ILE A 65 12.94 10.16 -11.58
CA ILE A 65 13.89 9.10 -11.93
C ILE A 65 13.63 7.84 -11.08
N ALA A 66 13.48 8.01 -9.76
CA ALA A 66 13.23 6.91 -8.83
C ALA A 66 11.83 6.28 -9.01
N SER A 67 10.84 7.04 -9.48
CA SER A 67 9.42 6.63 -9.61
C SER A 67 9.25 5.30 -10.33
N LYS A 68 10.05 5.06 -11.37
CA LYS A 68 10.02 3.82 -12.16
C LYS A 68 10.41 2.61 -11.33
N THR A 69 11.37 2.77 -10.42
CA THR A 69 11.81 1.71 -9.51
C THR A 69 10.88 1.61 -8.30
N LEU A 70 10.29 2.72 -7.84
CA LEU A 70 9.35 2.76 -6.72
C LEU A 70 8.06 1.98 -6.98
N LEU A 71 7.67 1.76 -8.24
CA LEU A 71 6.48 0.98 -8.60
C LEU A 71 6.44 -0.40 -7.93
N GLY A 72 7.57 -1.11 -7.84
CA GLY A 72 7.64 -2.40 -7.16
C GLY A 72 7.37 -2.31 -5.66
N GLY A 73 7.88 -1.26 -5.00
CA GLY A 73 7.62 -0.97 -3.60
C GLY A 73 6.16 -0.62 -3.32
N VAL A 74 5.53 0.16 -4.21
CA VAL A 74 4.09 0.50 -4.14
C VAL A 74 3.23 -0.75 -4.23
N VAL A 75 3.52 -1.63 -5.19
CA VAL A 75 2.84 -2.92 -5.35
C VAL A 75 2.95 -3.76 -4.08
N PHE A 76 4.18 -3.94 -3.59
CA PHE A 76 4.44 -4.77 -2.42
C PHE A 76 3.69 -4.24 -1.18
N SER A 77 3.75 -2.93 -0.97
CA SER A 77 3.09 -2.27 0.15
C SER A 77 1.56 -2.37 0.07
N PHE A 78 1.01 -2.24 -1.14
CA PHE A 78 -0.43 -2.44 -1.38
C PHE A 78 -0.86 -3.86 -1.00
N VAL A 79 -0.15 -4.89 -1.47
CA VAL A 79 -0.48 -6.30 -1.16
C VAL A 79 -0.39 -6.57 0.34
N LEU A 80 0.62 -6.00 1.01
CA LEU A 80 0.83 -6.16 2.44
C LEU A 80 -0.33 -5.57 3.25
N VAL A 81 -0.82 -4.39 2.86
CA VAL A 81 -1.92 -3.70 3.54
C VAL A 81 -3.29 -4.30 3.18
N TRP A 82 -3.49 -4.68 1.92
CA TRP A 82 -4.78 -5.17 1.40
C TRP A 82 -5.21 -6.49 2.07
N ASN A 83 -4.24 -7.38 2.32
CA ASN A 83 -4.48 -8.69 2.93
C ASN A 83 -4.40 -8.66 4.47
N GLU A 84 -4.17 -7.49 5.06
CA GLU A 84 -4.04 -7.37 6.51
C GLU A 84 -5.41 -7.67 7.17
N LEU A 85 -5.43 -8.75 7.97
CA LEU A 85 -6.60 -9.22 8.71
C LEU A 85 -6.50 -8.97 10.22
N MET A 86 -5.34 -9.17 10.82
CA MET A 86 -5.20 -9.24 12.28
C MET A 86 -5.45 -7.88 12.93
N MET A 87 -4.88 -6.83 12.35
CA MET A 87 -5.04 -5.46 12.81
C MET A 87 -6.45 -4.95 12.50
N ALA A 88 -7.02 -5.31 11.35
CA ALA A 88 -8.44 -5.05 11.04
C ALA A 88 -9.39 -5.67 12.07
N LEU A 89 -9.22 -6.95 12.42
CA LEU A 89 -10.03 -7.64 13.42
C LEU A 89 -9.96 -6.99 14.80
N THR A 90 -8.83 -6.37 15.14
CA THR A 90 -8.62 -5.74 16.44
C THR A 90 -9.19 -4.31 16.50
N LEU A 91 -9.29 -3.62 15.37
CA LEU A 91 -9.64 -2.20 15.29
C LEU A 91 -11.03 -1.91 14.74
N THR A 92 -11.72 -2.94 14.24
CA THR A 92 -13.03 -2.79 13.59
C THR A 92 -14.05 -3.72 14.20
N SER A 93 -15.33 -3.38 14.06
CA SER A 93 -16.44 -4.21 14.50
C SER A 93 -17.48 -4.38 13.40
N GLN A 94 -18.11 -3.29 12.94
CA GLN A 94 -19.15 -3.31 11.92
C GLN A 94 -19.00 -2.17 10.92
N GLN A 95 -18.64 -0.96 11.39
CA GLN A 95 -18.66 0.23 10.54
C GLN A 95 -17.47 0.30 9.59
N ALA A 96 -16.30 -0.14 10.04
CA ALA A 96 -15.06 -0.09 9.27
C ALA A 96 -14.51 -1.48 8.89
N ALA A 97 -15.33 -2.53 9.00
CA ALA A 97 -14.91 -3.90 8.69
C ALA A 97 -14.33 -4.00 7.27
N THR A 98 -13.12 -4.54 7.16
CA THR A 98 -12.44 -4.74 5.88
C THR A 98 -12.94 -6.00 5.18
N LEU A 99 -12.68 -6.13 3.88
CA LEU A 99 -13.06 -7.33 3.13
C LEU A 99 -12.50 -8.63 3.75
N PRO A 100 -11.22 -8.70 4.19
CA PRO A 100 -10.71 -9.89 4.89
C PRO A 100 -11.48 -10.19 6.18
N VAL A 101 -11.85 -9.17 6.97
CA VAL A 101 -12.63 -9.34 8.20
C VAL A 101 -13.99 -9.95 7.88
N ILE A 102 -14.71 -9.40 6.91
CA ILE A 102 -16.02 -9.90 6.50
C ILE A 102 -15.91 -11.33 6.00
N ALA A 103 -14.94 -11.63 5.14
CA ALA A 103 -14.71 -12.98 4.63
C ALA A 103 -14.43 -14.00 5.74
N ALA A 104 -13.66 -13.61 6.76
CA ALA A 104 -13.38 -14.44 7.93
C ALA A 104 -14.62 -14.71 8.80
N THR A 105 -15.65 -13.87 8.74
CA THR A 105 -16.91 -14.14 9.47
C THR A 105 -17.70 -15.32 8.87
N PHE A 106 -17.58 -15.58 7.57
CA PHE A 106 -18.34 -16.68 6.94
C PHE A 106 -17.88 -18.07 7.38
N THR A 107 -16.65 -18.21 7.86
CA THR A 107 -16.15 -19.48 8.41
C THR A 107 -16.52 -19.70 9.87
N SER A 108 -16.97 -18.64 10.57
CA SER A 108 -17.38 -18.69 11.98
C SER A 108 -18.91 -18.67 12.18
N MET A 109 -19.70 -18.57 11.10
CA MET A 109 -21.15 -18.59 11.13
C MET A 109 -21.73 -20.01 11.23
N GLY A 110 -21.79 -20.57 12.44
CA GLY A 110 -22.63 -21.73 12.75
C GLY A 110 -21.98 -23.12 12.63
N GLN A 111 -22.80 -24.17 12.64
CA GLN A 111 -22.35 -25.58 12.61
C GLN A 111 -21.94 -26.05 11.20
N GLU A 112 -22.46 -25.41 10.15
CA GLU A 112 -22.15 -25.71 8.75
C GLU A 112 -21.54 -24.50 8.06
N VAL A 113 -20.31 -24.66 7.55
CA VAL A 113 -19.61 -23.61 6.82
C VAL A 113 -20.15 -23.53 5.39
N PRO A 114 -20.65 -22.36 4.93
CA PRO A 114 -21.11 -22.19 3.56
C PRO A 114 -19.93 -22.05 2.59
N TRP A 115 -19.32 -23.18 2.23
CA TRP A 115 -18.12 -23.24 1.37
C TRP A 115 -18.25 -22.48 0.04
N GLY A 116 -19.45 -22.43 -0.55
CA GLY A 116 -19.71 -21.64 -1.76
C GLY A 116 -19.48 -20.13 -1.54
N VAL A 117 -19.94 -19.59 -0.41
CA VAL A 117 -19.77 -18.17 -0.05
C VAL A 117 -18.32 -17.86 0.31
N VAL A 118 -17.66 -18.78 1.04
CA VAL A 118 -16.23 -18.65 1.39
C VAL A 118 -15.37 -18.59 0.12
N ASN A 119 -15.59 -19.51 -0.82
CA ASN A 119 -14.82 -19.54 -2.07
C ASN A 119 -15.09 -18.30 -2.94
N ALA A 120 -16.35 -17.84 -3.04
CA ALA A 120 -16.67 -16.62 -3.76
C ALA A 120 -16.01 -15.38 -3.13
N SER A 121 -15.96 -15.31 -1.80
CA SER A 121 -15.29 -14.23 -1.06
C SER A 121 -13.78 -14.22 -1.32
N THR A 122 -13.13 -15.39 -1.38
CA THR A 122 -11.71 -15.50 -1.72
C THR A 122 -11.41 -15.01 -3.13
N VAL A 123 -12.27 -15.33 -4.11
CA VAL A 123 -12.12 -14.80 -5.49
C VAL A 123 -12.26 -13.29 -5.50
N LEU A 124 -13.28 -12.74 -4.82
CA LEU A 124 -13.48 -11.29 -4.72
C LEU A 124 -12.32 -10.58 -4.03
N LEU A 125 -11.71 -11.19 -3.01
CA LEU A 125 -10.52 -10.65 -2.34
C LEU A 125 -9.29 -10.58 -3.26
N ALA A 126 -9.14 -11.55 -4.17
CA ALA A 126 -8.02 -11.63 -5.09
C ALA A 126 -8.14 -10.68 -6.29
N LEU A 127 -9.36 -10.28 -6.68
CA LEU A 127 -9.57 -9.44 -7.87
C LEU A 127 -8.90 -8.06 -7.79
N PRO A 128 -9.07 -7.24 -6.73
CA PRO A 128 -8.48 -5.90 -6.71
C PRO A 128 -6.95 -5.89 -6.78
N PRO A 129 -6.20 -6.74 -6.05
CA PRO A 129 -4.76 -6.87 -6.25
C PRO A 129 -4.38 -7.23 -7.67
N LEU A 130 -5.07 -8.18 -8.31
CA LEU A 130 -4.77 -8.58 -9.69
C LEU A 130 -5.01 -7.43 -10.68
N VAL A 131 -6.12 -6.71 -10.55
CA VAL A 131 -6.42 -5.54 -11.40
C VAL A 131 -5.37 -4.44 -11.18
N PHE A 132 -5.03 -4.16 -9.93
CA PHE A 132 -4.03 -3.15 -9.59
C PHE A 132 -2.65 -3.47 -10.16
N LEU A 133 -2.21 -4.74 -10.02
CA LEU A 133 -0.99 -5.25 -10.63
C LEU A 133 -1.01 -5.14 -12.16
N GLY A 134 -2.13 -5.52 -12.78
CA GLY A 134 -2.34 -5.40 -14.22
C GLY A 134 -2.15 -3.95 -14.71
N LEU A 135 -2.81 -2.99 -14.07
CA LEU A 135 -2.71 -1.57 -14.41
C LEU A 135 -1.28 -1.03 -14.24
N LEU A 136 -0.60 -1.37 -13.16
CA LEU A 136 0.77 -0.91 -12.92
C LEU A 136 1.79 -1.52 -13.87
N SER A 137 1.63 -2.80 -14.22
CA SER A 137 2.48 -3.46 -15.21
C SER A 137 2.31 -2.85 -16.61
N GLN A 138 1.09 -2.47 -17.00
CA GLN A 138 0.84 -1.74 -18.25
C GLN A 138 1.51 -0.36 -18.25
N LEU A 139 1.42 0.38 -17.14
CA LEU A 139 2.07 1.68 -16.99
C LEU A 139 3.60 1.56 -17.08
N LEU A 140 4.18 0.55 -16.45
CA LEU A 140 5.61 0.26 -16.55
C LEU A 140 6.03 -0.05 -17.99
N ASN A 141 5.25 -0.89 -18.70
CA ASN A 141 5.52 -1.24 -20.10
C ASN A 141 5.41 -0.03 -21.04
N SER A 142 4.47 0.88 -20.80
CA SER A 142 4.36 2.14 -21.55
C SER A 142 5.60 3.02 -21.36
N MET A 143 6.13 3.12 -20.14
CA MET A 143 7.34 3.91 -19.86
C MET A 143 8.63 3.35 -20.45
N LEU A 144 8.68 2.04 -20.74
CA LEU A 144 9.83 1.38 -21.36
C LEU A 144 9.83 1.50 -22.89
N LYS A 145 8.65 1.59 -23.53
CA LYS A 145 8.52 1.74 -24.99
C LYS A 145 8.96 3.11 -25.54
N HIS A 146 9.17 4.11 -24.70
CA HIS A 146 9.62 5.46 -25.08
C HIS A 146 11.15 5.65 -24.94
N ARG A 147 11.94 4.58 -24.98
CA ARG A 147 13.40 4.60 -25.12
C ARG A 147 13.81 3.77 -26.32
#